data_AF-D2HV14-F1
#
_entry.id   AF-D2HV14-F1
#
_cell.length_a   1.000
_cell.length_b   1.000
_cell.length_c   1.000
_cell.angle_alpha   90.00
_cell.angle_beta   90.00
_cell.angle_gamma   90.00
#
_symmetry.space_group_name_H-M   'P 1'
#
loop_
_entity.id
_entity.type
_entity.pdbx_description
1 polymer ?
#
loop_
_entity_poly.entity_id
_entity_poly.type
_entity_poly.pdbx_seq_one_letter_code
_entity_poly.pdbx_strand_id
1 'polypeptide(L)'
;VVRFCYQCAHFNGYKCLTGLKKCWKFNLTIHNRSCSIDHYYYSDRVTGRSLYRYTELSCKPCEEGMKQIYHDLLKETLCCSHDDMCNNGHINLDTTIIFGRGIDNMTDVI
;
A
#
# COMPACT_ATOMS: atom_id res chain seq x y z
N VAL A 1 -21.51 -2.83 1.86
CA VAL A 1 -20.89 -1.59 2.38
C VAL A 1 -20.02 -0.98 1.31
N VAL A 2 -20.23 0.30 0.97
CA VAL A 2 -19.37 1.06 0.05
C VAL A 2 -18.22 1.63 0.88
N ARG A 3 -16.99 1.47 0.40
CA ARG A 3 -15.81 2.07 1.05
C ARG A 3 -14.94 2.81 0.05
N PHE A 4 -14.18 3.78 0.52
CA PHE A 4 -13.27 4.57 -0.31
C PHE A 4 -11.82 4.14 -0.11
N CYS A 5 -11.02 4.16 -1.17
CA CYS A 5 -9.58 4.01 -1.14
C CYS A 5 -8.92 5.22 -1.81
N TYR A 6 -7.68 5.51 -1.44
CA TYR A 6 -6.83 6.39 -2.21
C TYR A 6 -6.38 5.72 -3.51
N GLN A 7 -6.28 6.52 -4.56
CA GLN A 7 -5.73 6.14 -5.85
C GLN A 7 -4.65 7.14 -6.25
N CYS A 8 -3.43 6.64 -6.39
CA CYS A 8 -2.25 7.41 -6.77
C CYS A 8 -1.32 6.50 -7.57
N ALA A 9 -0.88 6.95 -8.75
CA ALA A 9 0.05 6.18 -9.59
C ALA A 9 1.51 6.37 -9.17
N HIS A 10 1.84 7.45 -8.45
CA HIS A 10 3.21 7.65 -7.96
C HIS A 10 3.25 8.47 -6.68
N PHE A 11 3.34 7.79 -5.55
CA PHE A 11 3.58 8.37 -4.23
C PHE A 11 5.07 8.22 -3.88
N ASN A 12 5.73 9.29 -3.45
CA ASN A 12 7.19 9.29 -3.20
C ASN A 12 7.56 9.16 -1.71
N GLY A 13 6.63 8.71 -0.87
CA GLY A 13 6.79 8.69 0.58
C GLY A 13 6.31 9.96 1.31
N TYR A 14 6.09 11.07 0.59
CA TYR A 14 5.57 12.33 1.16
C TYR A 14 4.33 12.84 0.44
N LYS A 15 4.32 12.82 -0.89
CA LYS A 15 3.21 13.33 -1.71
C LYS A 15 2.93 12.44 -2.91
N CYS A 16 1.66 12.47 -3.34
CA CYS A 16 1.26 11.89 -4.62
C CYS A 16 1.62 12.84 -5.77
N LEU A 17 2.50 12.42 -6.67
CA LEU A 17 2.96 13.23 -7.81
C LEU A 17 1.93 13.31 -8.93
N THR A 18 1.08 12.29 -9.07
CA THR A 18 0.07 12.20 -10.15
C THR A 18 -1.33 12.67 -9.72
N GLY A 19 -1.43 13.28 -8.53
CA GLY A 19 -2.70 13.68 -7.93
C GLY A 19 -3.44 12.51 -7.25
N LEU A 20 -4.01 12.80 -6.08
CA LEU A 20 -4.76 11.84 -5.28
C LEU A 20 -6.21 11.77 -5.75
N LYS A 21 -6.64 10.59 -6.19
CA LYS A 21 -8.04 10.32 -6.56
C LYS A 21 -8.67 9.42 -5.49
N LYS A 22 -9.99 9.49 -5.34
CA LYS A 22 -10.76 8.58 -4.47
C LYS A 22 -11.48 7.56 -5.33
N CYS A 23 -11.32 6.29 -5.02
CA CYS A 23 -12.01 5.20 -5.70
C CYS A 23 -12.88 4.44 -4.70
N TRP A 24 -14.12 4.17 -5.09
CA TRP A 24 -15.08 3.37 -4.34
C TRP A 24 -14.91 1.86 -4.60
N LYS A 25 -15.05 1.05 -3.55
CA LYS A 25 -15.14 -0.41 -3.63
C LYS A 25 -16.52 -0.89 -3.17
N PHE A 26 -17.12 -1.78 -3.96
CA PHE A 26 -18.33 -2.50 -3.60
C PHE A 26 -17.99 -3.95 -3.28
N ASN A 27 -18.35 -4.39 -2.07
CA ASN A 27 -18.13 -5.77 -1.61
C ASN A 27 -19.31 -6.68 -2.01
N LEU A 28 -19.65 -6.73 -3.30
CA LEU A 28 -20.83 -7.45 -3.84
C LEU A 28 -20.50 -8.51 -4.91
N THR A 29 -19.25 -8.60 -5.40
CA THR A 29 -18.86 -9.48 -6.52
C THR A 29 -17.67 -10.40 -6.18
N ILE A 30 -17.53 -11.48 -6.96
CA ILE A 30 -16.60 -12.64 -6.80
C ILE A 30 -15.12 -12.24 -6.67
N HIS A 31 -14.72 -11.05 -7.12
CA HIS A 31 -13.36 -10.54 -6.94
C HIS A 31 -13.37 -9.51 -5.81
N ASN A 32 -13.10 -9.97 -4.58
CA ASN A 32 -12.99 -9.15 -3.36
C ASN A 32 -11.96 -8.03 -3.54
N ARG A 33 -12.38 -6.89 -4.10
CA ARG A 33 -11.52 -5.71 -4.26
C ARG A 33 -11.14 -5.18 -2.88
N SER A 34 -9.87 -4.86 -2.70
CA SER A 34 -9.35 -4.25 -1.49
C SER A 34 -8.61 -2.96 -1.82
N CYS A 35 -8.42 -2.12 -0.80
CA CYS A 35 -7.45 -1.04 -0.94
C CYS A 35 -6.06 -1.68 -0.92
N SER A 36 -5.23 -1.31 -1.87
CA SER A 36 -3.89 -1.89 -2.06
C SER A 36 -2.83 -0.80 -2.09
N ILE A 37 -1.64 -1.21 -1.64
CA ILE A 37 -0.44 -0.41 -1.54
C ILE A 37 0.67 -1.25 -2.15
N ASP A 38 1.22 -0.78 -3.26
CA ASP A 38 2.36 -1.43 -3.90
C ASP A 38 3.59 -0.55 -3.69
N HIS A 39 4.51 -0.97 -2.83
CA HIS A 39 5.82 -0.33 -2.71
C HIS A 39 6.79 -0.93 -3.71
N TYR A 40 7.55 -0.07 -4.37
CA TYR A 40 8.55 -0.45 -5.34
C TYR A 40 9.93 -0.11 -4.81
N TYR A 41 10.83 -1.10 -4.85
CA TYR A 41 12.20 -1.00 -4.37
C TYR A 41 13.18 -1.38 -5.48
N TYR A 42 14.19 -0.55 -5.71
CA TYR A 42 15.30 -0.92 -6.58
C TYR A 42 16.38 -1.66 -5.78
N SER A 43 16.83 -2.79 -6.31
CA SER A 43 17.97 -3.53 -5.78
C SER A 43 19.26 -2.85 -6.22
N ASP A 44 19.93 -2.21 -5.27
CA ASP A 44 21.29 -1.73 -5.46
C ASP A 44 22.25 -2.91 -5.39
N ARG A 45 22.82 -3.27 -6.54
CA ARG A 45 23.77 -4.39 -6.68
C ARG A 45 25.08 -4.16 -5.95
N VAL A 46 25.47 -2.90 -5.73
CA VAL A 46 26.74 -2.58 -5.06
C VAL A 46 26.62 -2.87 -3.56
N THR A 47 25.51 -2.46 -2.94
CA THR A 47 25.30 -2.62 -1.50
C THR A 47 24.47 -3.85 -1.13
N GLY A 48 23.83 -4.51 -2.10
CA GLY A 48 22.89 -5.60 -1.90
C GLY A 48 21.57 -5.17 -1.23
N ARG A 49 21.26 -3.87 -1.22
CA ARG A 49 20.10 -3.30 -0.52
C ARG A 49 18.94 -3.02 -1.46
N SER A 50 17.72 -3.19 -0.97
CA SER A 50 16.50 -2.75 -1.64
C SER A 50 16.15 -1.33 -1.19
N LEU A 51 16.30 -0.36 -2.09
CA LEU A 51 16.06 1.05 -1.83
C LEU A 51 14.66 1.43 -2.30
N TYR A 52 13.87 2.00 -1.38
CA TYR A 52 12.54 2.50 -1.71
C TYR A 52 12.59 3.50 -2.87
N ARG A 53 11.66 3.34 -3.81
CA ARG A 53 11.53 4.23 -4.96
C ARG A 53 10.22 4.99 -4.95
N TYR A 54 9.11 4.27 -4.97
CA TYR A 54 7.78 4.87 -5.03
C TYR A 54 6.71 3.89 -4.58
N THR A 55 5.47 4.39 -4.49
CA THR A 55 4.31 3.60 -4.10
C THR A 55 3.13 3.88 -5.00
N GLU A 56 2.42 2.83 -5.37
CA GLU A 56 1.12 2.92 -6.04
C GLU A 56 0.01 2.61 -5.04
N LEU A 57 -1.01 3.46 -5.03
CA LEU A 57 -2.22 3.30 -4.22
C LEU A 57 -3.36 2.99 -5.17
N SER A 58 -4.09 1.89 -4.94
CA SER A 58 -5.18 1.52 -5.85
C SER A 58 -6.29 0.71 -5.18
N CYS A 59 -7.45 0.63 -5.84
CA CYS A 59 -8.56 -0.25 -5.45
C CYS A 59 -8.68 -1.37 -6.48
N LYS A 60 -8.14 -2.55 -6.15
CA LYS A 60 -8.07 -3.71 -7.04
C LYS A 60 -8.18 -5.02 -6.25
N PRO A 61 -8.40 -6.17 -6.91
CA PRO A 61 -8.14 -7.46 -6.28
C PRO A 61 -6.70 -7.47 -5.77
N CYS A 62 -6.52 -7.83 -4.51
CA CYS A 62 -5.28 -7.57 -3.80
C CYS A 62 -4.64 -8.89 -3.40
N GLU A 63 -3.40 -9.09 -3.87
CA GLU A 63 -2.57 -10.26 -3.60
C GLU A 63 -1.38 -9.80 -2.77
N GLU A 64 -1.42 -10.04 -1.45
CA GLU A 64 -0.35 -9.62 -0.55
C GLU A 64 0.95 -10.38 -0.82
N GLY A 65 2.07 -9.70 -0.57
CA GLY A 65 3.38 -10.30 -0.55
C GLY A 65 4.40 -9.58 -1.44
N MET A 66 5.51 -10.27 -1.65
CA MET A 66 6.66 -9.75 -2.38
C MET A 66 6.76 -10.41 -3.75
N LYS A 67 6.98 -9.61 -4.80
CA LYS A 67 7.14 -10.07 -6.16
C LYS A 67 8.31 -9.37 -6.85
N GLN A 68 9.25 -10.16 -7.35
CA GLN A 68 10.28 -9.65 -8.24
C GLN A 68 9.64 -9.29 -9.59
N ILE A 69 9.63 -8.01 -9.96
CA ILE A 69 9.04 -7.53 -11.22
C ILE A 69 10.08 -7.57 -12.35
N TYR A 70 11.28 -7.06 -12.07
CA TYR A 70 12.45 -7.11 -12.95
C TYR A 70 13.68 -7.52 -12.16
N HIS A 71 14.83 -7.72 -12.80
CA HIS A 71 16.07 -8.12 -12.12
C HIS A 71 16.52 -7.17 -11.00
N ASP A 72 16.13 -5.92 -11.07
CA ASP A 72 16.48 -4.86 -10.14
C ASP A 72 15.25 -4.23 -9.47
N LEU A 73 14.02 -4.64 -9.81
CA LEU A 73 12.79 -4.05 -9.25
C LEU A 73 11.99 -5.08 -8.47
N LEU A 74 11.92 -4.87 -7.16
CA LEU A 74 11.10 -5.63 -6.23
C LEU A 74 9.82 -4.84 -5.92
N LYS A 75 8.68 -5.54 -5.89
CA LYS A 75 7.40 -4.95 -5.49
C LYS A 75 6.87 -5.66 -4.25
N GLU A 76 6.47 -4.88 -3.27
CA GLU A 76 5.79 -5.32 -2.06
C GLU A 76 4.35 -4.86 -2.10
N THR A 77 3.40 -5.78 -1.99
CA THR A 77 1.96 -5.49 -2.00
C THR A 77 1.38 -5.70 -0.60
N LEU A 78 0.70 -4.67 -0.07
CA LEU A 78 -0.12 -4.74 1.14
C LEU A 78 -1.58 -4.49 0.83
N CYS A 79 -2.47 -5.17 1.55
CA CYS A 79 -3.90 -5.03 1.41
C CYS A 79 -4.53 -4.54 2.71
N CYS A 80 -5.51 -3.63 2.61
CA CYS A 80 -6.25 -3.18 3.78
C CYS A 80 -7.75 -3.05 3.47
N SER A 81 -8.55 -3.50 4.43
CA SER A 81 -10.01 -3.51 4.33
C SER A 81 -10.71 -3.03 5.60
N HIS A 82 -9.95 -2.67 6.65
CA HIS A 82 -10.45 -2.34 7.98
C HIS A 82 -11.17 -0.99 8.05
N ASP A 83 -10.73 0.01 7.28
CA ASP A 83 -11.32 1.37 7.24
C ASP A 83 -11.38 1.99 5.84
N ASP A 84 -12.09 3.13 5.73
CA ASP A 84 -12.03 4.00 4.56
C ASP A 84 -10.64 4.65 4.46
N MET A 85 -10.12 4.74 3.23
CA MET A 85 -8.83 5.38 2.90
C MET A 85 -7.64 4.79 3.68
N CYS A 86 -7.73 3.51 4.07
CA CYS A 86 -6.67 2.82 4.82
C CYS A 86 -5.33 2.71 4.05
N ASN A 87 -5.33 2.86 2.73
CA ASN A 87 -4.14 2.78 1.89
C ASN A 87 -3.43 4.13 1.73
N ASN A 88 -2.91 4.69 2.82
CA ASN A 88 -2.30 6.04 2.84
C ASN A 88 -0.85 6.11 2.30
N GLY A 89 -0.25 4.97 1.93
CA GLY A 89 1.11 4.90 1.36
C GLY A 89 2.26 5.04 2.35
N HIS A 90 1.96 5.21 3.64
CA HIS A 90 2.96 5.27 4.72
C HIS A 90 3.09 3.95 5.50
N ILE A 91 2.24 2.97 5.21
CA ILE A 91 2.25 1.66 5.85
C ILE A 91 2.96 0.63 4.96
N ASN A 92 4.00 -0.01 5.49
CA ASN A 92 4.73 -1.12 4.91
C ASN A 92 4.64 -2.39 5.79
N LEU A 93 5.17 -3.54 5.34
CA LEU A 93 5.05 -4.80 6.09
C LEU A 93 5.72 -4.74 7.47
N ASP A 94 6.87 -4.08 7.56
CA ASP A 94 7.57 -3.91 8.84
C ASP A 94 6.72 -3.11 9.84
N THR A 95 6.04 -2.06 9.38
CA THR A 95 5.10 -1.30 10.21
C THR A 95 3.85 -2.11 10.52
N THR A 96 3.26 -2.85 9.58
CA THR A 96 2.04 -3.64 9.86
C THR A 96 2.28 -4.80 10.82
N ILE A 97 3.47 -5.40 10.84
CA ILE A 97 3.86 -6.42 11.84
C ILE A 97 4.01 -5.79 13.24
N ILE A 98 4.55 -4.58 13.33
CA ILE A 98 4.64 -3.82 14.60
C ILE A 98 3.24 -3.37 15.07
N PHE A 99 2.38 -2.93 14.14
CA PHE A 99 1.02 -2.47 14.42
C PHE A 99 0.00 -3.59 14.63
N GLY A 100 0.30 -4.83 14.23
CA GLY A 100 -0.51 -6.02 14.57
C GLY A 100 -0.63 -6.31 16.08
N ARG A 101 0.11 -5.58 16.93
CA ARG A 101 -0.02 -5.55 18.39
C ARG A 101 -0.52 -4.22 18.97
N GLY A 102 -0.77 -3.18 18.15
CA GLY A 102 -0.90 -1.80 18.63
C GLY A 102 -2.07 -0.98 18.10
N ILE A 103 -2.91 -1.52 17.20
CA ILE A 103 -4.05 -0.76 16.63
C ILE A 103 -5.20 -0.54 17.66
N ASP A 104 -5.12 -1.13 18.85
CA ASP A 104 -6.09 -0.83 19.91
C ASP A 104 -5.84 0.55 20.58
N ASN A 105 -4.69 1.20 20.36
CA ASN A 105 -4.26 2.36 21.17
C ASN A 105 -3.75 3.60 20.41
N MET A 106 -3.93 3.70 19.08
CA MET A 106 -3.48 4.87 18.31
C MET A 106 -4.61 5.77 17.81
N THR A 107 -5.68 5.89 18.61
CA THR A 107 -6.69 6.95 18.48
C THR A 107 -6.40 8.21 19.30
N ASP A 108 -5.32 8.26 20.10
CA ASP A 108 -5.04 9.41 20.96
C ASP A 108 -3.57 9.88 20.85
N VAL A 109 -3.21 10.57 19.76
CA VAL A 109 -2.18 11.61 19.86
C VAL A 109 -2.60 12.79 18.99
N ILE A 110 -2.81 13.90 19.71
CA ILE A 110 -3.32 15.23 19.36
C ILE A 110 -2.65 15.86 18.13
#